data_AF-B8HKA4-F1
#
_entry.id   AF-B8HKA4-F1
#
_cell.length_a   1.000
_cell.length_b   1.000
_cell.length_c   1.000
_cell.angle_alpha   90.00
_cell.angle_beta   90.00
_cell.angle_gamma   90.00
#
_symmetry.space_group_name_H-M   'P 1'
#
loop_
_entity.id
_entity.type
_entity.pdbx_description
1 polymer ?
#
loop_
_entity_poly.entity_id
_entity_poly.type
_entity_poly.pdbx_seq_one_letter_code
_entity_poly.pdbx_strand_id
1 'polypeptide(L)'
;MSQVQLNQLLNGVTQLETADLERFAEQVNFLLAQRKTPSLPQSEAELLQQINRGLPEATQCRYDELRAKIRAESITPEEHQEFLFLVDMVEQADAERLQHLIELSQLRQVSLPLLMHQLGIHPPAVNV
;
A
#
# COMPACT_ATOMS: atom_id res chain seq x y z
N MET A 1 -21.30 7.61 24.70
CA MET A 1 -21.46 6.22 24.19
C MET A 1 -21.48 5.30 25.39
N SER A 2 -22.60 4.63 25.64
CA SER A 2 -22.67 3.60 26.69
C SER A 2 -22.08 2.28 26.18
N GLN A 3 -21.57 1.44 27.08
CA GLN A 3 -20.92 0.17 26.73
C GLN A 3 -21.85 -0.77 25.94
N VAL A 4 -23.15 -0.63 26.12
CA VAL A 4 -24.21 -1.36 25.40
C VAL A 4 -24.27 -1.00 23.91
N GLN A 5 -24.02 0.27 23.54
CA GLN A 5 -24.05 0.73 22.15
C GLN A 5 -22.84 0.25 21.34
N LEU A 6 -21.68 0.11 21.98
CA LEU A 6 -20.47 -0.40 21.34
C LEU A 6 -20.60 -1.89 20.98
N ASN A 7 -21.15 -2.68 21.90
CA ASN A 7 -21.36 -4.11 21.67
C ASN A 7 -22.38 -4.40 20.56
N GLN A 8 -23.42 -3.57 20.44
CA GLN A 8 -24.37 -3.67 19.33
C GLN A 8 -23.72 -3.37 17.98
N LEU A 9 -22.81 -2.39 17.94
CA LEU A 9 -22.07 -2.04 16.73
C LEU A 9 -21.10 -3.16 16.32
N LEU A 10 -20.39 -3.75 17.28
CA LEU A 10 -19.52 -4.91 17.04
C LEU A 10 -20.28 -6.12 16.50
N ASN A 11 -21.47 -6.41 17.03
CA ASN A 11 -22.32 -7.47 16.49
C ASN A 11 -22.74 -7.23 15.04
N GLY A 12 -23.00 -5.97 14.65
CA GLY A 12 -23.27 -5.62 13.26
C GLY A 12 -22.07 -5.92 12.34
N VAL A 13 -20.86 -5.62 12.81
CA VAL A 13 -19.61 -5.84 12.06
C VAL A 13 -19.30 -7.33 11.87
N THR A 14 -19.70 -8.19 12.81
CA THR A 14 -19.52 -9.65 12.66
C THR A 14 -20.36 -10.29 11.56
N GLN A 15 -21.36 -9.59 11.03
CA GLN A 15 -22.19 -10.09 9.92
C GLN A 15 -21.72 -9.61 8.54
N LEU A 16 -20.66 -8.81 8.47
CA LEU A 16 -20.09 -8.35 7.21
C LEU A 16 -19.29 -9.47 6.54
N GLU A 17 -19.31 -9.48 5.21
CA GLU A 17 -18.36 -10.26 4.43
C GLU A 17 -16.94 -9.68 4.58
N THR A 18 -15.92 -10.50 4.36
CA THR A 18 -14.51 -10.11 4.57
C THR A 18 -14.13 -8.82 3.84
N ALA A 19 -14.55 -8.64 2.58
CA ALA A 19 -14.23 -7.44 1.81
C ALA A 19 -14.88 -6.17 2.38
N ASP A 20 -16.08 -6.28 2.95
CA ASP A 20 -16.77 -5.15 3.58
C ASP A 20 -16.24 -4.89 4.99
N LEU A 21 -15.78 -5.93 5.69
CA LEU A 21 -15.08 -5.82 6.95
C LEU A 21 -13.74 -5.09 6.79
N GLU A 22 -12.99 -5.38 5.73
CA GLU A 22 -11.75 -4.69 5.38
C GLU A 22 -11.99 -3.20 5.10
N ARG A 23 -12.98 -2.87 4.26
CA ARG A 23 -13.40 -1.47 4.01
C ARG A 23 -13.85 -0.76 5.27
N PHE A 24 -14.58 -1.46 6.14
CA PHE A 24 -15.02 -0.92 7.42
C PHE A 24 -13.81 -0.64 8.34
N ALA A 25 -12.83 -1.55 8.40
CA ALA A 25 -11.61 -1.36 9.17
C ALA A 25 -10.80 -0.16 8.68
N GLU A 26 -10.69 0.05 7.37
CA GLU A 26 -10.07 1.25 6.78
C GLU A 26 -10.75 2.54 7.23
N GLN A 27 -12.09 2.58 7.20
CA GLN A 27 -12.86 3.75 7.63
C GLN A 27 -12.73 4.01 9.13
N VAL A 28 -12.73 2.98 9.97
CA VAL A 28 -12.52 3.12 11.41
C VAL A 28 -11.10 3.60 11.71
N ASN A 29 -10.10 3.09 11.00
CA ASN A 29 -8.72 3.53 11.13
C ASN A 29 -8.56 5.00 10.74
N PHE A 30 -9.20 5.45 9.66
CA PHE A 30 -9.25 6.85 9.26
C PHE A 30 -9.88 7.74 10.34
N LEU A 31 -11.03 7.31 10.91
CA LEU A 31 -11.70 8.05 11.99
C LEU A 31 -10.88 8.09 13.28
N LEU A 32 -10.17 7.01 13.61
CA LEU A 32 -9.26 6.98 14.77
C LEU A 32 -8.06 7.89 14.57
N ALA A 33 -7.48 7.93 13.37
CA ALA A 33 -6.40 8.85 13.03
C ALA A 33 -6.86 10.31 13.16
N GLN A 34 -8.05 10.64 12.65
CA GLN A 34 -8.64 11.97 12.76
C GLN A 34 -8.98 12.37 14.21
N ARG A 35 -9.40 11.42 15.06
CA ARG A 35 -9.75 11.71 16.47
C ARG A 35 -8.53 11.82 17.40
N LYS A 36 -7.45 11.10 17.10
CA LYS A 36 -6.23 11.12 17.94
C LYS A 36 -5.36 12.35 17.70
N THR A 37 -5.56 13.05 16.58
CA THR A 37 -4.75 14.21 16.22
C THR A 37 -5.66 15.31 15.65
N PRO A 38 -5.98 16.38 16.40
CA PRO A 38 -6.96 17.41 15.99
C PRO A 38 -6.54 18.27 14.78
N SER A 39 -5.41 17.96 14.12
CA SER A 39 -4.92 18.70 12.96
C SER A 39 -4.12 17.78 12.03
N LEU A 40 -4.76 17.27 10.98
CA LEU A 40 -4.06 16.77 9.79
C LEU A 40 -4.61 17.52 8.58
N PRO A 41 -3.87 18.51 8.05
CA PRO A 41 -4.33 19.31 6.92
C PRO A 41 -3.94 18.60 5.62
N GLN A 42 -4.89 17.95 4.92
CA GLN A 42 -4.81 17.47 3.51
C GLN A 42 -3.64 16.53 3.09
N SER A 43 -2.41 16.71 3.57
CA SER A 43 -1.19 16.02 3.17
C SER A 43 -1.14 14.53 3.53
N GLU A 44 -1.73 14.11 4.66
CA GLU A 44 -1.68 12.68 5.05
C GLU A 44 -2.51 11.79 4.13
N ALA A 45 -3.72 12.24 3.76
CA ALA A 45 -4.59 11.48 2.87
C ALA A 45 -3.97 11.35 1.47
N GLU A 46 -3.32 12.41 0.99
CA GLU A 46 -2.57 12.43 -0.26
C GLU A 46 -1.38 11.46 -0.22
N LEU A 47 -0.60 11.48 0.87
CA LEU A 47 0.52 10.54 1.05
C LEU A 47 0.04 9.09 1.07
N LEU A 48 -1.04 8.79 1.77
CA LEU A 48 -1.62 7.43 1.79
C LEU A 48 -2.11 7.00 0.40
N GLN A 49 -2.72 7.91 -0.36
CA GLN A 49 -3.13 7.62 -1.74
C GLN A 49 -1.92 7.33 -2.64
N GLN A 50 -0.84 8.09 -2.50
CA GLN A 50 0.39 7.88 -3.26
C GLN A 50 1.07 6.56 -2.89
N ILE A 51 1.13 6.22 -1.60
CA ILE A 51 1.69 4.95 -1.12
C ILE A 51 0.93 3.74 -1.69
N ASN A 52 -0.40 3.84 -1.82
CA ASN A 52 -1.26 2.75 -2.28
C ASN A 52 -1.49 2.71 -3.80
N ARG A 53 -0.91 3.64 -4.57
CA ARG A 53 -1.23 3.81 -5.99
C ARG A 53 -0.83 2.62 -6.87
N GLY A 54 0.20 1.87 -6.47
CA GLY A 54 0.74 0.74 -7.25
C GLY A 54 1.19 1.14 -8.66
N LEU A 55 1.63 0.15 -9.44
CA LEU A 55 1.87 0.34 -10.88
C LEU A 55 0.54 0.25 -11.65
N PRO A 56 0.41 0.94 -12.81
CA PRO A 56 -0.71 0.72 -13.70
C PRO A 56 -0.85 -0.77 -14.05
N GLU A 57 -2.08 -1.29 -14.05
CA GLU A 57 -2.36 -2.72 -14.26
C GLU A 57 -1.71 -3.25 -15.55
N ALA A 58 -1.80 -2.50 -16.65
CA ALA A 58 -1.17 -2.87 -17.92
C ALA A 58 0.36 -2.99 -17.82
N THR A 59 1.01 -2.10 -17.06
CA THR A 59 2.46 -2.12 -16.82
C THR A 59 2.83 -3.34 -15.98
N GLN A 60 2.06 -3.63 -14.93
CA GLN A 60 2.26 -4.80 -14.06
C GLN A 60 2.11 -6.10 -14.85
N CYS A 61 1.03 -6.24 -15.63
CA CYS A 61 0.80 -7.40 -16.49
C CYS A 61 1.95 -7.61 -17.48
N ARG A 62 2.41 -6.55 -18.16
CA ARG A 62 3.50 -6.64 -19.12
C ARG A 62 4.82 -7.04 -18.46
N TYR A 63 5.11 -6.48 -17.29
CA TYR A 63 6.28 -6.86 -16.50
C TYR A 63 6.24 -8.35 -16.13
N ASP A 64 5.10 -8.85 -15.65
CA ASP A 64 4.93 -10.24 -15.23
C ASP A 64 5.01 -11.22 -16.42
N GLU A 65 4.45 -10.86 -17.57
CA GLU A 65 4.59 -11.61 -18.83
C GLU A 65 6.06 -11.77 -19.24
N LEU A 66 6.80 -10.66 -19.31
CA LEU A 66 8.20 -10.67 -19.71
C LEU A 66 9.07 -11.40 -18.70
N ARG A 67 8.77 -11.25 -17.40
CA ARG A 67 9.43 -12.01 -16.33
C ARG A 67 9.21 -13.51 -16.46
N ALA A 68 8.00 -13.94 -16.85
CA ALA A 68 7.71 -15.34 -17.12
C ALA A 68 8.49 -15.86 -18.34
N LYS A 69 8.60 -15.06 -19.41
CA LYS A 69 9.42 -15.41 -20.58
C LYS A 69 10.91 -15.53 -20.27
N ILE A 70 11.46 -14.67 -19.41
CA ILE A 70 12.84 -14.79 -18.93
C ILE A 70 13.04 -16.13 -18.23
N ARG A 71 12.13 -16.50 -17.31
CA ARG A 71 12.20 -17.78 -16.59
C ARG A 71 12.04 -18.99 -17.51
N ALA A 72 11.31 -18.84 -18.60
CA ALA A 72 11.13 -19.86 -19.62
C ALA A 72 12.21 -19.86 -20.71
N GLU A 73 13.22 -18.98 -20.60
CA GLU A 73 14.29 -18.79 -21.60
C GLU A 73 13.76 -18.53 -23.02
N SER A 74 12.56 -17.93 -23.13
CA SER A 74 11.84 -17.74 -24.40
C SER A 74 11.71 -16.27 -24.81
N ILE A 75 12.46 -15.38 -24.16
CA ILE A 75 12.39 -13.93 -24.40
C ILE A 75 13.20 -13.54 -25.64
N THR A 76 12.67 -12.64 -26.48
CA THR A 76 13.45 -12.10 -27.61
C THR A 76 14.37 -10.95 -27.16
N PRO A 77 15.39 -10.57 -27.95
CA PRO A 77 16.24 -9.43 -27.63
C PRO A 77 15.46 -8.11 -27.43
N GLU A 78 14.44 -7.89 -28.25
CA GLU A 78 13.58 -6.70 -28.16
C GLU A 78 12.74 -6.72 -26.87
N GLU A 79 12.18 -7.87 -26.53
CA GLU A 79 11.42 -8.07 -25.30
C GLU A 79 12.31 -7.96 -24.06
N HIS A 80 13.56 -8.42 -24.13
CA HIS A 80 14.53 -8.26 -23.05
C HIS A 80 14.85 -6.78 -22.83
N GLN A 81 15.02 -6.02 -23.91
CA GLN A 81 15.23 -4.58 -23.80
C GLN A 81 14.01 -3.87 -23.19
N GLU A 82 12.79 -4.26 -23.59
CA GLU A 82 11.55 -3.79 -22.97
C GLU A 82 11.49 -4.12 -21.48
N PHE A 83 11.88 -5.33 -21.09
CA PHE A 83 11.90 -5.75 -19.69
C PHE A 83 12.84 -4.87 -18.85
N LEU A 84 14.02 -4.53 -19.35
CA LEU A 84 14.94 -3.62 -18.66
C LEU A 84 14.30 -2.25 -18.40
N PHE A 85 13.61 -1.69 -19.40
CA PHE A 85 12.89 -0.43 -19.21
C PHE A 85 11.79 -0.53 -18.15
N LEU A 86 11.07 -1.66 -18.10
CA LEU A 86 10.05 -1.89 -17.08
C LEU A 86 10.65 -2.06 -15.68
N VAL A 87 11.82 -2.69 -15.55
CA VAL A 87 12.56 -2.79 -14.28
C VAL A 87 12.89 -1.38 -13.77
N ASP A 88 13.45 -0.52 -14.62
CA ASP A 88 13.78 0.86 -14.23
C ASP A 88 12.52 1.62 -13.74
N MET A 89 11.38 1.43 -14.40
CA MET A 89 10.11 2.02 -13.98
C MET A 89 9.62 1.51 -12.62
N VAL A 90 9.75 0.21 -12.37
CA VAL A 90 9.38 -0.41 -11.08
C VAL A 90 10.26 0.13 -9.96
N GLU A 91 11.57 0.18 -10.18
CA GLU A 91 12.53 0.69 -9.19
C GLU A 91 12.27 2.17 -8.85
N GLN A 92 11.97 2.98 -9.87
CA GLN A 92 11.60 4.39 -9.66
C GLN A 92 10.31 4.52 -8.85
N ALA A 93 9.27 3.72 -9.17
CA ALA A 93 8.01 3.74 -8.43
C ALA A 93 8.20 3.29 -6.97
N ASP A 94 9.04 2.29 -6.72
CA ASP A 94 9.37 1.82 -5.37
C ASP A 94 10.15 2.89 -4.57
N ALA A 95 11.07 3.60 -5.21
CA ALA A 95 11.80 4.72 -4.59
C ALA A 95 10.86 5.87 -4.20
N GLU A 96 9.94 6.25 -5.09
CA GLU A 96 8.90 7.25 -4.81
C GLU A 96 7.98 6.81 -3.66
N ARG A 97 7.56 5.54 -3.66
CA ARG A 97 6.75 4.98 -2.57
C ARG A 97 7.48 5.04 -1.22
N LEU A 98 8.78 4.72 -1.21
CA LEU A 98 9.61 4.82 -0.01
C LEU A 98 9.71 6.26 0.49
N GLN A 99 9.86 7.22 -0.41
CA GLN A 99 9.88 8.64 -0.07
C GLN A 99 8.58 9.07 0.63
N HIS A 100 7.42 8.68 0.10
CA HIS A 100 6.12 8.97 0.72
C HIS A 100 5.95 8.29 2.09
N LEU A 101 6.46 7.07 2.27
CA LEU A 101 6.46 6.40 3.57
C LEU A 101 7.34 7.14 4.59
N ILE A 102 8.49 7.65 4.18
CA ILE A 102 9.36 8.46 5.04
C ILE A 102 8.64 9.75 5.46
N GLU A 103 8.05 10.48 4.52
CA GLU A 103 7.29 11.70 4.79
C GLU A 103 6.12 11.44 5.76
N LEU A 104 5.38 10.36 5.54
CA LEU A 104 4.29 9.97 6.44
C LEU A 104 4.80 9.60 7.83
N SER A 105 5.98 8.96 7.92
CA SER A 105 6.57 8.60 9.22
C SER A 105 6.97 9.83 10.02
N GLN A 106 7.51 10.85 9.35
CA GLN A 106 7.86 12.14 9.93
C GLN A 106 6.60 12.89 10.38
N LEU A 107 5.56 12.91 9.54
CA LEU A 107 4.28 13.55 9.86
C LEU A 107 3.62 12.92 11.10
N ARG A 108 3.69 11.58 11.22
CA ARG A 108 3.17 10.84 12.37
C ARG A 108 4.13 10.76 13.55
N GLN A 109 5.35 11.30 13.42
CA GLN A 109 6.40 11.23 14.44
C GLN A 109 6.72 9.80 14.92
N VAL A 110 6.66 8.83 14.01
CA VAL A 110 7.01 7.43 14.26
C VAL A 110 8.21 7.02 13.42
N SER A 111 8.91 5.96 13.82
CA SER A 111 9.95 5.40 12.96
C SER A 111 9.32 4.76 11.71
N LEU A 112 10.05 4.79 10.58
CA LEU A 112 9.62 4.13 9.35
C LEU A 112 9.27 2.64 9.55
N PRO A 113 10.05 1.82 10.30
CA PRO A 113 9.67 0.44 10.56
C PRO A 113 8.35 0.30 11.34
N LEU A 114 8.10 1.17 12.31
CA LEU A 114 6.85 1.16 13.06
C LEU A 114 5.67 1.56 12.17
N LEU A 115 5.85 2.56 11.30
CA LEU A 115 4.84 2.95 10.33
C LEU A 115 4.51 1.79 9.38
N MET A 116 5.52 1.18 8.77
CA MET A 116 5.35 0.06 7.85
C MET A 116 4.59 -1.09 8.50
N HIS A 117 4.94 -1.43 9.75
CA HIS A 117 4.20 -2.42 10.54
C HIS A 117 2.73 -2.02 10.76
N GLN A 118 2.44 -0.76 11.09
CA GLN A 118 1.07 -0.26 11.28
C GLN A 118 0.23 -0.29 10.00
N LEU A 119 0.87 -0.11 8.84
CA LEU A 119 0.21 -0.15 7.53
C LEU A 119 0.15 -1.56 6.92
N GLY A 120 0.71 -2.58 7.60
CA GLY A 120 0.80 -3.94 7.04
C GLY A 120 1.74 -4.05 5.83
N ILE A 121 2.65 -3.08 5.66
CA ILE A 121 3.60 -3.05 4.54
C ILE A 121 4.85 -3.82 4.96
N HIS A 122 5.17 -4.85 4.18
CA HIS A 122 6.42 -5.59 4.35
C HIS A 122 7.50 -5.04 3.40
N PRO A 123 8.77 -5.00 3.83
CA PRO A 123 9.87 -4.71 2.92
C PRO A 123 9.87 -5.70 1.76
N PRO A 124 10.21 -5.28 0.53
CA PRO A 124 10.39 -6.20 -0.57
C PRO A 124 11.42 -7.27 -0.19
N ALA A 125 11.14 -8.53 -0.55
CA ALA A 125 12.09 -9.60 -0.34
C ALA A 125 13.36 -9.29 -1.13
N VAL A 126 14.50 -9.16 -0.43
CA VAL A 126 15.80 -9.02 -1.08
C VAL A 126 16.09 -10.35 -1.78
N ASN A 127 15.88 -10.41 -3.08
CA ASN A 127 16.35 -11.53 -3.89
C ASN A 127 17.84 -11.30 -4.11
N VAL A 128 18.67 -11.85 -3.21
CA VAL A 128 20.13 -11.93 -3.33
C VAL A 128 20.49 -13.07 -4.26
#